data_AF-A0A2X0XAD2-F1
#
_entry.id   AF-A0A2X0XAD2-F1
#
_cell.length_a   1.000
_cell.length_b   1.000
_cell.length_c   1.000
_cell.angle_alpha   90.00
_cell.angle_beta   90.00
_cell.angle_gamma   90.00
#
_symmetry.space_group_name_H-M   'P 1'
#
loop_
_entity.id
_entity.type
_entity.pdbx_description
1 polymer ?
#
loop_
_entity_poly.entity_id
_entity_poly.type
_entity_poly.pdbx_seq_one_letter_code
_entity_poly.pdbx_strand_id
1 'polypeptide(L)'
;MKLRDFLIGVATGLAAAVIIKEASEKVSPFVPAGQVLENIKREFKKDSPIDGSWIFMKTEDFTNGIITIPVYRGGISRMHEGEMQTFEFAADARSGVVVELTEV
;
A
#
# COMPACT_ATOMS: atom_id res chain seq x y z
N MET A 1 -41.05 -17.92 5.58
CA MET A 1 -40.66 -16.84 4.64
C MET A 1 -41.00 -17.30 3.23
N LYS A 2 -41.52 -16.43 2.35
CA LYS A 2 -41.83 -16.82 0.98
C LYS A 2 -40.57 -16.73 0.12
N LEU A 3 -40.43 -17.59 -0.88
CA LEU A 3 -39.27 -17.62 -1.78
C LEU A 3 -39.04 -16.26 -2.48
N ARG A 4 -40.11 -15.53 -2.77
CA ARG A 4 -40.04 -14.18 -3.35
C ARG A 4 -39.31 -13.19 -2.44
N ASP A 5 -39.61 -13.20 -1.14
CA ASP A 5 -39.01 -12.28 -0.18
C ASP A 5 -37.52 -12.60 -0.01
N PHE A 6 -37.16 -13.88 -0.05
CA PHE A 6 -35.76 -14.34 -0.04
C PHE A 6 -34.99 -13.88 -1.30
N LEU A 7 -35.57 -14.05 -2.49
CA LEU A 7 -34.93 -13.64 -3.75
C LEU A 7 -34.73 -12.12 -3.84
N ILE A 8 -35.68 -11.33 -3.33
CA ILE A 8 -35.54 -9.87 -3.25
C ILE A 8 -34.39 -9.51 -2.31
N GLY A 9 -34.26 -10.17 -1.17
CA GLY A 9 -33.13 -9.97 -0.25
C GLY A 9 -31.78 -10.28 -0.90
N VAL A 10 -31.67 -11.42 -1.58
CA VAL A 10 -30.44 -11.81 -2.31
C VAL A 10 -30.09 -10.81 -3.41
N ALA A 11 -31.07 -10.44 -4.26
CA ALA A 11 -30.86 -9.48 -5.34
C ALA A 11 -30.41 -8.11 -4.82
N THR A 12 -31.03 -7.63 -3.74
CA THR A 12 -30.69 -6.35 -3.10
C THR A 12 -29.28 -6.40 -2.50
N GLY A 13 -28.92 -7.50 -1.84
CA GLY A 13 -27.57 -7.71 -1.29
C GLY A 13 -26.49 -7.71 -2.36
N LEU A 14 -26.72 -8.40 -3.48
CA LEU A 14 -25.79 -8.41 -4.62
C LEU A 14 -25.64 -7.04 -5.25
N ALA A 15 -26.75 -6.31 -5.46
CA ALA A 15 -26.71 -4.95 -6.01
C ALA A 15 -25.92 -3.99 -5.10
N ALA A 16 -26.17 -4.04 -3.79
CA ALA A 16 -25.44 -3.24 -2.81
C ALA A 16 -23.93 -3.57 -2.80
N ALA A 17 -23.56 -4.86 -2.88
CA ALA A 17 -22.16 -5.29 -2.92
C ALA A 17 -21.41 -4.74 -4.14
N VAL A 18 -22.04 -4.73 -5.32
CA VAL A 18 -21.44 -4.15 -6.54
C VAL A 18 -21.21 -2.65 -6.38
N ILE A 19 -22.20 -1.91 -5.87
CA ILE A 19 -22.10 -0.46 -5.67
C ILE A 19 -20.98 -0.13 -4.66
N ILE A 20 -20.89 -0.87 -3.56
CA ILE A 20 -19.84 -0.67 -2.54
C ILE A 20 -18.45 -0.87 -3.15
N LYS A 21 -18.26 -1.93 -3.95
CA LYS A 21 -16.98 -2.22 -4.60
C LYS A 21 -16.54 -1.09 -5.52
N GLU A 22 -17.42 -0.62 -6.41
CA GLU A 22 -17.11 0.49 -7.33
C GLU A 22 -16.84 1.81 -6.61
N ALA A 23 -17.59 2.08 -5.53
CA ALA A 23 -17.38 3.27 -4.71
C ALA A 23 -16.03 3.24 -4.01
N SER A 24 -15.65 2.10 -3.41
CA SER A 24 -14.34 1.95 -2.75
C SER A 24 -13.17 2.12 -3.72
N GLU A 25 -13.25 1.57 -4.93
CA GLU A 25 -12.22 1.73 -5.97
C GLU A 25 -12.10 3.19 -6.45
N LYS A 26 -13.21 3.95 -6.47
CA LYS A 26 -13.20 5.38 -6.81
C LYS A 26 -12.71 6.29 -5.67
N VAL A 27 -12.85 5.86 -4.41
CA VAL A 27 -12.52 6.67 -3.23
C VAL A 27 -11.02 6.68 -2.93
N SER A 28 -10.27 5.64 -3.30
CA SER A 28 -8.80 5.64 -3.17
C SER A 28 -8.16 5.07 -4.44
N PRO A 29 -7.65 5.91 -5.35
CA PRO A 29 -6.90 5.46 -6.52
C PRO A 29 -5.50 4.92 -6.15
N PHE A 30 -5.22 4.72 -4.87
CA PHE A 30 -3.93 4.32 -4.35
C PHE A 30 -3.86 2.82 -4.10
N VAL A 31 -2.69 2.25 -4.38
CA VAL A 31 -2.34 0.89 -3.98
C VAL A 31 -2.34 0.84 -2.45
N PRO A 32 -2.94 -0.17 -1.80
CA PRO A 32 -2.90 -0.28 -0.35
C PRO A 32 -1.48 -0.22 0.21
N ALA A 33 -1.24 0.63 1.20
CA ALA A 33 0.09 0.80 1.81
C ALA A 33 0.73 -0.54 2.24
N GLY A 34 -0.06 -1.44 2.83
CA GLY A 34 0.43 -2.78 3.19
C GLY A 34 0.92 -3.60 1.99
N GLN A 35 0.24 -3.50 0.84
CA GLN A 35 0.69 -4.15 -0.39
C GLN A 35 1.98 -3.54 -0.92
N VAL A 36 2.13 -2.21 -0.85
CA VAL A 36 3.38 -1.51 -1.18
C VAL A 36 4.52 -1.98 -0.29
N LEU A 37 4.33 -2.01 1.03
CA LEU A 37 5.35 -2.47 1.97
C LEU A 37 5.76 -3.92 1.74
N GLU A 38 4.81 -4.83 1.50
CA GLU A 38 5.12 -6.23 1.21
C GLU A 38 5.92 -6.40 -0.09
N ASN A 39 5.62 -5.60 -1.11
CA ASN A 39 6.40 -5.60 -2.36
C ASN A 39 7.84 -5.13 -2.12
N ILE A 40 8.04 -4.03 -1.39
CA ILE A 40 9.38 -3.50 -1.08
C ILE A 40 10.16 -4.50 -0.23
N LYS A 41 9.55 -5.08 0.81
CA LYS A 41 10.17 -6.13 1.63
C LYS A 41 10.63 -7.33 0.79
N ARG A 42 9.84 -7.73 -0.21
CA ARG A 42 10.22 -8.84 -1.10
C ARG A 42 11.47 -8.51 -1.91
N GLU A 43 11.64 -7.27 -2.35
CA GLU A 43 12.83 -6.84 -3.08
C GLU A 43 14.07 -6.79 -2.17
N PHE A 44 13.96 -6.21 -0.97
CA PHE A 44 15.06 -6.20 0.01
C PHE A 44 15.49 -7.60 0.44
N LYS A 45 14.53 -8.53 0.60
CA LYS A 45 14.79 -9.93 0.96
C LYS A 45 15.56 -10.73 -0.11
N LYS A 46 15.68 -10.22 -1.34
CA LYS A 46 16.51 -10.88 -2.37
C LYS A 46 18.00 -10.77 -2.05
N ASP A 47 18.39 -9.74 -1.31
CA ASP A 47 19.78 -9.48 -0.95
C ASP A 47 20.12 -10.02 0.44
N SER A 48 19.30 -9.69 1.45
CA SER A 48 19.49 -10.19 2.82
C SER A 48 18.18 -10.25 3.62
N PRO A 49 18.12 -11.01 4.74
CA PRO A 49 16.99 -10.95 5.65
C PRO A 49 16.72 -9.53 6.15
N ILE A 50 15.46 -9.28 6.52
CA ILE A 50 15.00 -8.01 7.09
C ILE A 50 14.67 -8.24 8.56
N ASP A 51 15.10 -7.32 9.41
CA ASP A 51 14.83 -7.37 10.86
C ASP A 51 13.60 -6.54 11.24
N GLY A 52 13.32 -5.46 10.50
CA GLY A 52 12.19 -4.58 10.77
C GLY A 52 11.67 -3.87 9.52
N SER A 53 10.39 -3.50 9.55
CA SER A 53 9.78 -2.74 8.46
C SER A 53 8.55 -1.98 8.95
N TRP A 54 8.34 -0.76 8.44
CA TRP A 54 7.16 0.05 8.74
C TRP A 54 6.71 0.86 7.52
N ILE A 55 5.44 1.28 7.50
CA ILE A 55 4.88 2.19 6.49
C ILE A 55 3.75 3.02 7.12
N PHE A 56 3.69 4.31 6.82
CA PHE A 56 2.53 5.13 7.16
C PHE A 56 1.40 4.87 6.18
N MET A 57 0.19 4.60 6.69
CA MET A 57 -0.99 4.35 5.85
C MET A 57 -1.55 5.60 5.18
N LYS A 58 -1.17 6.78 5.69
CA LYS A 58 -1.56 8.07 5.12
C LYS A 58 -0.50 8.51 4.12
N THR A 59 -0.94 8.95 2.94
CA THR A 59 -0.05 9.54 1.95
C THR A 59 0.33 10.96 2.34
N GLU A 60 1.53 11.37 1.93
CA GLU A 60 1.98 12.76 1.97
C GLU A 60 2.42 13.24 0.58
N ASP A 61 2.46 14.55 0.38
CA ASP A 61 2.93 15.13 -0.87
C ASP A 61 4.46 15.16 -0.88
N PHE A 62 5.04 14.48 -1.85
CA PHE A 62 6.48 14.53 -2.13
C PHE A 62 6.73 15.33 -3.40
N THR A 63 7.68 16.26 -3.34
CA THR A 63 8.10 17.06 -4.49
C THR A 63 9.57 16.85 -4.78
N ASN A 64 9.89 16.58 -6.05
CA ASN A 64 11.28 16.56 -6.53
C ASN A 64 11.71 17.92 -7.12
N GLY A 65 10.96 18.99 -6.83
CA GLY A 65 11.17 20.34 -7.35
C GLY A 65 10.45 20.64 -8.66
N ILE A 66 9.97 19.63 -9.39
CA ILE A 66 9.22 19.80 -10.66
C ILE A 66 7.81 19.22 -10.56
N ILE A 67 7.68 18.03 -9.98
CA ILE A 67 6.43 17.29 -9.90
C ILE A 67 6.13 17.01 -8.43
N THR A 68 4.86 17.14 -8.05
CA THR A 68 4.35 16.71 -6.74
C THR A 68 3.51 15.45 -6.91
N ILE A 69 3.84 14.42 -6.14
CA ILE A 69 3.15 13.13 -6.16
C ILE A 69 2.81 12.69 -4.73
N PRO A 70 1.65 12.03 -4.53
CA PRO A 70 1.33 11.43 -3.25
C PRO A 70 2.20 10.18 -3.04
N VAL A 71 2.88 10.10 -1.89
CA VAL A 71 3.74 8.97 -1.54
C VAL A 71 3.36 8.39 -0.19
N TYR A 72 3.65 7.10 -0.01
CA TYR A 72 3.77 6.49 1.30
C TYR A 72 5.21 6.61 1.80
N ARG A 73 5.37 7.03 3.05
CA ARG A 73 6.65 6.96 3.78
C ARG A 73 6.75 5.66 4.54
N GLY A 74 7.93 5.06 4.52
CA GLY A 74 8.20 3.83 5.24
C GLY A 74 9.69 3.64 5.47
N GLY A 75 10.03 2.52 6.10
CA GLY A 75 11.42 2.15 6.28
C GLY A 75 11.62 0.65 6.44
N ILE A 76 12.84 0.21 6.18
CA ILE A 76 13.32 -1.18 6.30
C ILE A 76 14.64 -1.17 7.05
N SER A 77 14.76 -2.02 8.07
CA SER A 77 16.01 -2.24 8.80
C SER A 77 16.49 -3.66 8.60
N ARG A 78 17.80 -3.83 8.42
CA ARG A 78 18.44 -5.13 8.22
C ARG A 78 19.85 -5.17 8.80
N MET A 79 20.27 -6.35 9.21
CA MET A 79 21.66 -6.67 9.48
C MET A 79 22.32 -7.13 8.17
N HIS A 80 23.31 -6.39 7.70
CA HIS A 80 24.10 -6.73 6.51
C HIS A 80 25.58 -6.71 6.87
N GLU A 81 26.27 -7.82 6.63
CA GLU A 81 27.71 -7.98 6.95
C GLU A 81 28.11 -7.64 8.40
N GLY A 82 27.18 -7.78 9.35
CA GLY A 82 27.42 -7.47 10.77
C GLY A 82 27.16 -6.01 11.15
N GLU A 83 26.72 -5.19 10.21
CA GLU A 83 26.30 -3.81 10.42
C GLU A 83 24.79 -3.66 10.29
N MET A 84 24.20 -2.84 11.16
CA MET A 84 22.78 -2.49 11.08
C MET A 84 22.60 -1.39 10.04
N GLN A 85 21.88 -1.68 8.97
CA GLN A 85 21.48 -0.72 7.95
C GLN A 85 20.00 -0.40 8.11
N THR A 86 19.65 0.89 8.11
CA THR A 86 18.26 1.33 8.10
C THR A 86 18.04 2.21 6.88
N PHE A 87 17.00 1.90 6.12
CA PHE A 87 16.58 2.65 4.95
C PHE A 87 15.24 3.27 5.21
N GLU A 88 15.09 4.55 4.85
CA GLU A 88 13.81 5.22 4.70
C GLU A 88 13.47 5.35 3.22
N PHE A 89 12.21 5.13 2.87
CA PHE A 89 11.74 5.23 1.51
C PHE A 89 10.50 6.12 1.38
N ALA A 90 10.36 6.72 0.21
CA ALA A 90 9.10 7.27 -0.28
C ALA A 90 8.66 6.47 -1.52
N ALA A 91 7.44 5.95 -1.51
CA ALA A 91 6.88 5.16 -2.60
C ALA A 91 5.61 5.79 -3.14
N ASP A 92 5.52 6.00 -4.46
CA ASP A 92 4.34 6.56 -5.14
C ASP A 92 3.08 5.76 -4.75
N ALA A 93 2.09 6.43 -4.19
CA ALA A 93 0.87 5.81 -3.70
C ALA A 93 0.04 5.16 -4.82
N ARG A 94 0.19 5.60 -6.08
CA ARG A 94 -0.58 5.11 -7.22
C ARG A 94 0.00 3.85 -7.84
N SER A 95 1.31 3.67 -7.77
CA SER A 95 2.02 2.57 -8.43
C SER A 95 2.79 1.65 -7.48
N GLY A 96 3.12 2.12 -6.27
CA GLY A 96 4.00 1.47 -5.32
C GLY A 96 5.48 1.56 -5.68
N VAL A 97 5.86 2.32 -6.71
CA VAL A 97 7.26 2.50 -7.12
C VAL A 97 7.99 3.36 -6.10
N VAL A 98 9.15 2.91 -5.64
CA VAL A 98 10.04 3.70 -4.76
C VAL A 98 10.64 4.85 -5.57
N VAL A 99 10.35 6.08 -5.14
CA VAL A 99 10.82 7.32 -5.79
C VAL A 99 11.99 7.96 -5.04
N GLU A 100 12.18 7.59 -3.77
CA GLU A 100 13.28 8.02 -2.93
C GLU A 100 13.65 6.89 -1.97
N LEU A 101 14.94 6.66 -1.79
CA LEU A 101 15.50 5.69 -0.85
C LEU A 101 16.76 6.29 -0.23
N THR A 102 16.80 6.38 1.10
CA THR A 102 17.88 7.00 1.86
C THR A 102 18.30 6.07 2.99
N GLU A 103 19.60 5.85 3.17
CA GLU A 103 20.15 5.14 4.33
C GLU A 103 20.37 6.14 5.48
N VAL A 104 19.97 5.75 6.71
CA VAL A 104 20.01 6.56 7.94
C VAL A 104 20.78 5.88 9.06
#